data_AF-A0A2S7TXH0-F1
#
_entry.id   AF-A0A2S7TXH0-F1
#
_cell.length_a   1.000
_cell.length_b   1.000
_cell.length_c   1.000
_cell.angle_alpha   90.00
_cell.angle_beta   90.00
_cell.angle_gamma   90.00
#
_symmetry.space_group_name_H-M   'P 1'
#
loop_
_entity.id
_entity.type
_entity.pdbx_description
1 polymer ?
#
loop_
_entity_poly.entity_id
_entity_poly.type
_entity_poly.pdbx_seq_one_letter_code
_entity_poly.pdbx_strand_id
1 'polypeptide(L)'
;MGGLTSFTSHIIREQLECFPQYETELTAIIDRLVDLLPLARAHYYHPSQQGSWSIKKVLPVICSDLNYSELEGVQDGNMAMVSFQEAIHPDCTPERKDEIYQELDKYCQLNTLAMVRI
;
A
#
# COMPACT_ATOMS: atom_id res chain seq x y z
N MET A 1 20.25 -0.85 -7.99
CA MET A 1 18.85 -1.12 -8.38
C MET A 1 17.99 -0.90 -7.14
N GLY A 2 17.25 0.20 -7.09
CA GLY A 2 16.40 0.52 -5.93
C GLY A 2 15.14 -0.34 -5.94
N GLY A 3 14.92 -1.13 -4.89
CA GLY A 3 13.69 -1.90 -4.68
C GLY A 3 12.57 -1.04 -4.07
N LEU A 4 11.39 -1.61 -3.89
CA LEU A 4 10.22 -0.90 -3.32
C LEU A 4 10.55 -0.33 -1.92
N THR A 5 11.29 -1.10 -1.13
CA THR A 5 11.80 -0.69 0.19
C THR A 5 12.69 0.56 0.14
N SER A 6 13.46 0.75 -0.93
CA SER A 6 14.33 1.93 -1.05
C SER A 6 13.54 3.22 -1.25
N PHE A 7 12.45 3.17 -2.03
CA PHE A 7 11.54 4.29 -2.18
C PHE A 7 10.78 4.58 -0.89
N THR A 8 10.16 3.57 -0.27
CA THR A 8 9.41 3.75 0.97
C THR A 8 10.30 4.27 2.10
N SER A 9 11.51 3.73 2.26
CA SER A 9 12.45 4.22 3.28
C SER A 9 12.84 5.68 3.02
N HIS A 10 13.05 6.08 1.77
CA HIS A 10 13.35 7.47 1.43
C HIS A 10 12.21 8.41 1.83
N ILE A 11 10.97 8.08 1.47
CA ILE A 11 9.80 8.90 1.84
C ILE A 11 9.67 9.01 3.36
N ILE A 12 9.81 7.91 4.12
CA ILE A 12 9.72 7.97 5.58
C ILE A 12 10.83 8.85 6.17
N ARG A 13 12.04 8.83 5.58
CA ARG A 13 13.14 9.70 6.02
C ARG A 13 12.85 11.18 5.78
N GLU A 14 12.21 11.53 4.67
CA GLU A 14 11.75 12.92 4.47
C GLU A 14 10.68 13.32 5.50
N GLN A 15 9.81 12.39 5.92
CA GLN A 15 8.83 12.67 6.97
C GLN A 15 9.46 12.90 8.36
N LEU A 16 10.62 12.28 8.65
CA LEU A 16 11.35 12.53 9.90
C LEU A 16 11.79 13.99 10.03
N GLU A 17 12.13 14.65 8.92
CA GLU A 17 12.53 16.05 8.92
C GLU A 17 11.35 16.98 9.24
N CYS A 18 10.16 16.64 8.72
CA CYS A 18 8.94 17.40 8.94
C CYS A 18 8.28 17.14 10.30
N PHE A 19 8.46 15.93 10.85
CA PHE A 19 7.76 15.46 12.05
C PHE A 19 8.72 14.77 13.04
N PRO A 20 9.69 15.51 13.63
CA PRO A 20 10.71 14.94 14.51
C PRO A 20 10.13 14.28 15.77
N GLN A 21 8.92 14.65 16.19
CA GLN A 21 8.25 14.02 17.33
C GLN A 21 7.92 12.53 17.13
N TYR A 22 7.93 12.03 15.89
CA TYR A 22 7.69 10.62 15.57
C TYR A 22 8.97 9.87 15.17
N GLU A 23 10.15 10.39 15.57
CA GLU A 23 11.43 9.84 15.14
C GLU A 23 11.60 8.36 15.50
N THR A 24 11.21 8.00 16.72
CA THR A 24 11.33 6.63 17.22
C THR A 24 10.44 5.67 16.42
N GLU A 25 9.18 6.05 16.20
CA GLU A 25 8.18 5.24 15.53
C GLU A 25 8.48 5.06 14.03
N LEU A 26 8.83 6.15 13.34
CA LEU A 26 9.15 6.11 11.91
C LEU A 26 10.45 5.35 11.64
N THR A 27 11.46 5.48 12.51
CA THR A 27 12.70 4.69 12.41
C THR A 27 12.43 3.20 12.62
N ALA A 28 11.61 2.84 13.60
CA ALA A 28 11.20 1.46 13.83
C ALA A 28 10.40 0.85 12.65
N ILE A 29 9.73 1.66 11.83
CA ILE A 29 9.12 1.19 10.57
C ILE A 29 10.20 0.90 9.53
N ILE A 30 11.15 1.82 9.33
CA ILE A 30 12.25 1.66 8.36
C ILE A 30 13.01 0.36 8.63
N ASP A 31 13.36 0.09 9.88
CA ASP A 31 14.15 -1.07 10.29
C ASP A 31 13.44 -2.42 10.03
N ARG A 32 12.13 -2.40 9.84
CA ARG A 32 11.30 -3.59 9.57
C ARG A 32 10.88 -3.73 8.11
N LEU A 33 11.30 -2.82 7.22
CA LEU A 33 10.94 -2.92 5.81
C LEU A 33 11.66 -4.12 5.17
N VAL A 34 10.87 -5.00 4.56
CA VAL A 34 11.36 -6.16 3.80
C VAL A 34 10.79 -6.08 2.38
N ASP A 35 11.66 -6.17 1.37
CA ASP A 35 11.23 -6.25 -0.02
C ASP A 35 10.98 -7.72 -0.40
N LEU A 36 9.72 -8.11 -0.58
CA LEU A 36 9.37 -9.48 -1.00
C LEU A 36 9.52 -9.70 -2.51
N LEU A 37 9.68 -8.63 -3.32
CA LEU A 37 9.73 -8.74 -4.77
C LEU A 37 10.89 -9.61 -5.30
N PRO A 38 12.14 -9.52 -4.78
CA PRO A 38 13.22 -10.38 -5.22
C PRO A 38 12.94 -11.86 -4.97
N LEU A 39 12.36 -12.20 -3.80
CA LEU A 39 11.99 -13.56 -3.44
C LEU A 39 10.90 -14.09 -4.39
N ALA A 40 9.85 -13.30 -4.59
CA ALA A 40 8.76 -13.66 -5.49
C ALA A 40 9.26 -13.87 -6.92
N ARG A 41 10.18 -13.04 -7.43
CA ARG A 41 10.78 -13.21 -8.78
C ARG A 41 11.65 -14.46 -8.90
N ALA A 42 12.38 -14.81 -7.85
CA ALA A 42 13.29 -15.95 -7.88
C ALA A 42 12.54 -17.30 -7.76
N HIS A 43 11.39 -17.31 -7.08
CA HIS A 43 10.76 -18.57 -6.65
C HIS A 43 9.30 -18.74 -7.06
N TYR A 44 8.65 -17.71 -7.62
CA TYR A 44 7.23 -17.80 -7.96
C TYR A 44 6.89 -17.12 -9.29
N TYR A 45 6.26 -17.88 -10.18
CA TYR A 45 5.62 -17.34 -11.36
C TYR A 45 4.43 -18.19 -11.79
N HIS A 46 3.31 -17.55 -12.08
CA HIS A 46 2.12 -18.14 -12.66
C HIS A 46 1.78 -17.46 -14.00
N PRO A 47 1.34 -18.18 -15.04
CA PRO A 47 1.06 -17.60 -16.35
C PRO A 47 0.10 -16.40 -16.36
N SER A 48 -0.88 -16.36 -15.44
CA SER A 48 -1.82 -15.24 -15.33
C SER A 48 -1.17 -13.91 -14.90
N GLN A 49 0.04 -13.96 -14.34
CA GLN A 49 0.80 -12.76 -13.98
C GLN A 49 1.22 -11.93 -15.20
N GLN A 50 1.38 -12.56 -16.37
CA GLN A 50 1.73 -11.89 -17.63
C GLN A 50 2.94 -10.95 -17.48
N GLY A 51 4.00 -11.42 -16.79
CA GLY A 51 5.22 -10.65 -16.53
C GLY A 51 5.12 -9.62 -15.39
N SER A 52 4.00 -9.53 -14.68
CA SER A 52 3.80 -8.59 -13.56
C SER A 52 3.92 -9.28 -12.20
N TRP A 53 4.66 -8.66 -11.28
CA TRP A 53 4.70 -9.04 -9.86
C TRP A 53 3.98 -8.02 -8.97
N SER A 54 3.08 -7.21 -9.54
CA SER A 54 2.22 -6.38 -8.72
C SER A 54 1.34 -7.26 -7.84
N ILE A 55 1.06 -6.82 -6.62
CA ILE A 55 0.24 -7.58 -5.68
C ILE A 55 -1.13 -7.93 -6.28
N LYS A 56 -1.71 -7.07 -7.13
CA LYS A 56 -2.97 -7.31 -7.85
C LYS A 56 -2.91 -8.47 -8.85
N LYS A 57 -1.73 -8.79 -9.38
CA LYS A 57 -1.51 -9.89 -10.32
C LYS A 57 -1.06 -11.17 -9.62
N VAL A 58 -0.42 -11.04 -8.46
CA VAL A 58 0.08 -12.17 -7.65
C VAL A 58 -1.01 -12.70 -6.71
N LEU A 59 -1.69 -11.81 -5.98
CA LEU A 59 -2.63 -12.15 -4.92
C LEU A 59 -3.76 -13.08 -5.37
N PRO A 60 -4.47 -12.84 -6.49
CA PRO A 60 -5.59 -13.71 -6.87
C PRO A 60 -5.18 -15.15 -7.20
N VAL A 61 -3.90 -15.38 -7.48
CA VAL A 61 -3.37 -16.72 -7.76
C VAL A 61 -3.02 -17.46 -6.47
N ILE A 62 -2.50 -16.76 -5.46
CA ILE A 62 -2.06 -17.35 -4.18
C ILE A 62 -3.22 -17.44 -3.18
N CYS A 63 -4.07 -16.42 -3.13
CA CYS A 63 -5.21 -16.29 -2.22
C CYS A 63 -6.41 -15.74 -2.99
N SER A 64 -7.15 -16.64 -3.66
CA SER A 64 -8.32 -16.28 -4.46
C SER A 64 -9.49 -15.73 -3.64
N ASP A 65 -9.45 -15.90 -2.31
CA ASP A 65 -10.41 -15.32 -1.35
C ASP A 65 -10.19 -13.83 -1.09
N LEU A 66 -9.08 -13.24 -1.55
CA LEU A 66 -8.77 -11.82 -1.35
C LEU A 66 -8.76 -11.07 -2.68
N ASN A 67 -9.61 -10.06 -2.80
CA ASN A 67 -9.75 -9.30 -4.03
C ASN A 67 -10.03 -7.82 -3.79
N TYR A 68 -9.17 -6.95 -4.34
CA TYR A 68 -9.34 -5.50 -4.28
C TYR A 68 -10.61 -5.00 -4.97
N SER A 69 -11.15 -5.73 -5.96
CA SER A 69 -12.38 -5.31 -6.65
C SER A 69 -13.63 -5.42 -5.78
N GLU A 70 -13.56 -6.06 -4.62
CA GLU A 70 -14.65 -6.16 -3.65
C GLU A 70 -14.69 -4.96 -2.68
N LEU A 71 -13.66 -4.11 -2.70
CA LEU A 71 -13.66 -2.87 -1.94
C LEU A 71 -14.59 -1.85 -2.59
N GLU A 72 -15.48 -1.26 -1.81
CA GLU A 72 -16.19 -0.05 -2.20
C GLU A 72 -15.22 1.14 -2.19
N GLY A 73 -15.24 1.96 -3.25
CA GLY A 73 -14.36 3.13 -3.35
C GLY A 73 -12.94 2.79 -3.76
N VAL A 74 -11.96 3.01 -2.88
CA VAL A 74 -10.52 2.87 -3.18
C VAL A 74 -10.12 1.40 -3.44
N GLN A 75 -9.70 1.11 -4.67
CA GLN A 75 -9.28 -0.25 -5.08
C GLN A 75 -7.82 -0.33 -5.53
N ASP A 76 -7.13 0.81 -5.69
CA ASP A 76 -5.77 0.87 -6.20
C ASP A 76 -4.98 2.07 -5.71
N GLY A 77 -3.67 2.07 -5.95
CA GLY A 77 -2.76 3.11 -5.46
C GLY A 77 -3.04 4.49 -6.05
N ASN A 78 -3.45 4.58 -7.32
CA ASN A 78 -3.80 5.86 -7.93
C ASN A 78 -5.10 6.41 -7.35
N MET A 79 -6.11 5.55 -7.17
CA MET A 79 -7.34 5.92 -6.48
C MET A 79 -7.05 6.38 -5.04
N ALA A 80 -6.21 5.67 -4.31
CA ALA A 80 -5.84 6.05 -2.95
C ALA A 80 -5.20 7.45 -2.89
N MET A 81 -4.32 7.77 -3.84
CA MET A 81 -3.71 9.09 -3.95
C MET A 81 -4.75 10.18 -4.25
N VAL A 82 -5.61 9.96 -5.24
CA VAL A 82 -6.65 10.92 -5.64
C VAL A 82 -7.66 11.15 -4.51
N SER A 83 -8.14 10.08 -3.87
CA SER A 83 -9.06 10.19 -2.73
C SER A 83 -8.42 10.92 -1.55
N PHE A 84 -7.14 10.63 -1.24
CA PHE A 84 -6.46 11.37 -0.17
C PHE A 84 -6.32 12.86 -0.50
N GLN A 85 -6.01 13.22 -1.74
CA GLN A 85 -5.96 14.62 -2.19
C GLN A 85 -7.32 15.31 -2.05
N GLU A 86 -8.42 14.61 -2.38
CA GLU A 86 -9.78 15.10 -2.15
C GLU A 86 -10.03 15.35 -0.65
N ALA A 87 -9.72 14.38 0.22
CA ALA A 87 -9.98 14.44 1.66
C ALA A 87 -9.25 15.58 2.40
N ILE A 88 -8.10 16.03 1.89
CA ILE A 88 -7.35 17.15 2.46
C ILE A 88 -7.70 18.50 1.83
N HIS A 89 -8.53 18.51 0.78
CA HIS A 89 -8.93 19.75 0.12
C HIS A 89 -9.89 20.56 1.02
N PRO A 90 -9.75 21.90 1.10
CA PRO A 90 -10.61 22.74 1.96
C PRO A 90 -12.11 22.64 1.66
N ASP A 91 -12.46 22.34 0.40
CA ASP A 91 -13.86 22.24 -0.04
C ASP A 91 -14.47 20.85 0.19
N CYS A 92 -13.71 19.89 0.71
CA CYS A 92 -14.23 18.55 1.02
C CYS A 92 -15.14 18.62 2.24
N THR A 93 -16.36 18.09 2.11
CA THR A 93 -17.30 18.07 3.24
C THR A 93 -16.82 17.07 4.31
N PRO A 94 -17.15 17.29 5.59
CA PRO A 94 -16.82 16.34 6.64
C PRO A 94 -17.32 14.91 6.36
N GLU A 95 -18.54 14.79 5.82
CA GLU A 95 -19.14 13.49 5.50
C GLU A 95 -18.35 12.77 4.41
N ARG A 96 -17.96 13.49 3.35
CA ARG A 96 -17.17 12.91 2.25
C ARG A 96 -15.77 12.53 2.71
N LYS A 97 -15.17 13.33 3.57
CA LYS A 97 -13.89 13.04 4.18
C LYS A 97 -13.93 11.75 5.01
N ASP A 98 -14.97 11.57 5.82
CA ASP A 98 -15.17 10.35 6.61
C ASP A 98 -15.38 9.11 5.74
N GLU A 99 -16.13 9.23 4.64
CA GLU A 99 -16.25 8.15 3.64
C GLU A 99 -14.89 7.75 3.06
N ILE A 100 -14.11 8.73 2.59
CA ILE A 100 -12.78 8.48 2.03
C ILE A 100 -11.86 7.82 3.07
N TYR A 101 -11.89 8.25 4.33
CA TYR A 101 -11.11 7.61 5.38
C TYR A 101 -11.47 6.14 5.55
N GLN A 102 -12.76 5.79 5.54
CA GLN A 102 -13.21 4.40 5.65
C GLN A 102 -12.78 3.56 4.43
N GLU A 103 -12.86 4.12 3.22
CA GLU A 103 -12.40 3.46 2.00
C GLU A 103 -10.88 3.20 2.04
N LEU A 104 -10.09 4.21 2.41
CA LEU A 104 -8.64 4.10 2.56
C LEU A 104 -8.24 3.11 3.66
N ASP A 105 -8.93 3.10 4.79
CA ASP A 105 -8.67 2.18 5.89
C ASP A 105 -8.89 0.72 5.45
N LYS A 106 -10.03 0.41 4.81
CA LYS A 106 -10.28 -0.93 4.25
C LYS A 106 -9.23 -1.34 3.23
N TYR A 107 -8.82 -0.43 2.34
CA TYR A 107 -7.75 -0.68 1.37
C TYR A 107 -6.39 -0.98 2.04
N CYS A 108 -6.03 -0.23 3.07
CA CYS A 108 -4.80 -0.43 3.84
C CYS A 108 -4.81 -1.76 4.63
N GLN A 109 -5.96 -2.13 5.21
CA GLN A 109 -6.13 -3.41 5.88
C GLN A 109 -5.93 -4.58 4.89
N LEU A 110 -6.55 -4.51 3.70
CA LEU A 110 -6.38 -5.54 2.68
C LEU A 110 -4.93 -5.63 2.18
N ASN A 111 -4.24 -4.50 1.97
CA ASN A 111 -2.81 -4.51 1.62
C ASN A 111 -1.97 -5.23 2.69
N THR A 112 -2.22 -4.95 3.97
CA THR A 112 -1.50 -5.58 5.08
C THR A 112 -1.76 -7.09 5.11
N LEU A 113 -3.04 -7.49 5.02
CA LEU A 113 -3.42 -8.91 5.02
C LEU A 113 -2.84 -9.66 3.82
N ALA A 114 -2.86 -9.05 2.63
CA ALA A 114 -2.31 -9.64 1.42
C ALA A 114 -0.81 -9.92 1.55
N MET A 115 -0.02 -9.02 2.17
CA MET A 115 1.41 -9.21 2.39
C MET A 115 1.73 -10.32 3.42
N VAL A 116 0.81 -10.62 4.34
CA VAL A 116 0.98 -11.72 5.31
C VAL A 116 0.57 -13.07 4.73
N ARG A 117 -0.38 -13.05 3.78
CA ARG A 117 -0.93 -14.26 3.15
C ARG A 117 -0.07 -14.78 1.98
N ILE A 118 0.79 -13.94 1.42
CA ILE A 118 1.79 -14.26 0.37
C ILE A 118 3.10 -14.65 1.04
#